data_AF-A0A8T5NKU9-F1
#
_entry.id   AF-A0A8T5NKU9-F1
#
_cell.length_a   1.000
_cell.length_b   1.000
_cell.length_c   1.000
_cell.angle_alpha   90.00
_cell.angle_beta   90.00
_cell.angle_gamma   90.00
#
_symmetry.space_group_name_H-M   'P 1'
#
loop_
_entity.id
_entity.type
_entity.pdbx_description
1 polymer ?
#
loop_
_entity_poly.entity_id
_entity_poly.type
_entity_poly.pdbx_seq_one_letter_code
_entity_poly.pdbx_strand_id
1 'polypeptide(L)'
;MLDKGEEYAIILAYEQKADLLLIDDLAGRRAASMHDINVIGTLGFLKTMHKKGRIRNLKSVLEDLKKQGLWMNEDMYKLMLED
;
A
#
# COMPACT_ATOMS: atom_id res chain seq x y z
N MET A 1 15.50 0.33 -10.76
CA MET A 1 15.90 -1.04 -10.39
C MET A 1 14.94 -1.46 -9.29
N LEU A 2 14.41 -2.67 -9.35
CA LEU A 2 13.54 -3.19 -8.29
C LEU A 2 14.42 -3.74 -7.16
N ASP A 3 13.93 -3.64 -5.94
CA ASP A 3 14.50 -4.43 -4.85
C ASP A 3 14.11 -5.90 -5.03
N LYS A 4 14.98 -6.83 -4.61
CA LYS A 4 14.73 -8.27 -4.77
C LYS A 4 13.44 -8.71 -4.08
N GLY A 5 13.11 -8.13 -2.92
CA GLY A 5 11.86 -8.41 -2.21
C GLY A 5 10.63 -8.03 -3.02
N GLU A 6 10.66 -6.88 -3.70
CA GLU A 6 9.57 -6.47 -4.60
C GLU A 6 9.47 -7.39 -5.81
N GLU A 7 10.59 -7.78 -6.41
CA GLU A 7 10.61 -8.75 -7.51
C GLU A 7 9.94 -10.06 -7.11
N TYR A 8 10.32 -10.64 -5.97
CA TYR A 8 9.72 -11.87 -5.47
C TYR A 8 8.23 -11.70 -5.14
N ALA A 9 7.82 -10.54 -4.60
CA ALA A 9 6.41 -10.28 -4.31
C ALA A 9 5.56 -10.22 -5.59
N ILE A 10 6.09 -9.62 -6.67
CA ILE A 10 5.42 -9.59 -7.97
C ILE A 10 5.30 -10.98 -8.57
N ILE A 11 6.40 -11.75 -8.57
CA ILE A 11 6.41 -13.13 -9.08
C ILE A 11 5.39 -13.97 -8.31
N LEU A 12 5.40 -13.89 -6.98
CA LEU A 12 4.46 -14.64 -6.15
C LEU A 12 3.01 -14.23 -6.42
N ALA A 13 2.73 -12.94 -6.56
CA ALA A 13 1.39 -12.46 -6.89
C ALA A 13 0.91 -12.98 -8.25
N TYR A 14 1.79 -13.01 -9.25
CA TYR A 14 1.50 -13.58 -10.56
C TYR A 14 1.19 -15.07 -10.48
N GLU A 15 2.05 -15.85 -9.82
CA GLU A 15 1.90 -17.30 -9.66
C GLU A 15 0.63 -17.68 -8.91
N GLN A 16 0.30 -16.94 -7.85
CA GLN A 16 -0.89 -17.16 -7.04
C GLN A 16 -2.16 -16.60 -7.67
N LYS A 17 -2.06 -15.91 -8.81
CA LYS A 17 -3.16 -15.16 -9.44
C LYS A 17 -3.85 -14.23 -8.43
N ALA A 18 -3.05 -13.52 -7.64
CA ALA A 18 -3.55 -12.66 -6.58
C ALA A 18 -4.44 -11.55 -7.17
N ASP A 19 -5.57 -11.30 -6.53
CA ASP A 19 -6.48 -10.22 -6.96
C ASP A 19 -5.85 -8.82 -6.77
N LEU A 20 -4.92 -8.69 -5.83
CA LEU A 20 -4.30 -7.43 -5.42
C LEU A 20 -2.92 -7.67 -4.80
N LEU A 21 -1.94 -6.88 -5.23
CA LEU A 21 -0.59 -6.83 -4.65
C LEU A 21 -0.37 -5.49 -3.93
N LEU A 22 0.21 -5.55 -2.73
CA LEU A 22 0.62 -4.37 -1.98
C LEU A 22 2.07 -4.00 -2.36
N ILE A 23 2.24 -2.85 -3.00
CA ILE A 23 3.54 -2.29 -3.39
C ILE A 23 3.48 -0.77 -3.23
N ASP A 24 4.51 -0.19 -2.63
CA ASP A 24 4.61 1.26 -2.43
C ASP A 24 5.50 1.96 -3.48
N ASP A 25 6.52 1.29 -4.03
CA ASP A 25 7.44 1.91 -5.00
C ASP A 25 6.89 2.00 -6.43
N LEU A 26 7.23 3.10 -7.10
CA LEU A 26 6.77 3.38 -8.46
C LEU A 26 7.30 2.35 -9.48
N ALA A 27 8.54 1.90 -9.30
CA ALA A 27 9.12 0.88 -10.17
C ALA A 27 8.35 -0.45 -10.04
N GLY A 28 8.08 -0.88 -8.81
CA GLY A 28 7.30 -2.09 -8.52
C GLY A 28 5.89 -2.02 -9.10
N ARG A 29 5.21 -0.87 -8.95
CA ARG A 29 3.87 -0.65 -9.54
C ARG A 29 3.87 -0.85 -11.04
N ARG A 30 4.84 -0.26 -11.74
CA ARG A 30 4.96 -0.39 -13.20
C ARG A 30 5.20 -1.83 -13.62
N ALA A 31 6.10 -2.53 -12.93
CA ALA A 31 6.40 -3.93 -13.23
C ALA A 31 5.18 -4.83 -13.00
N ALA A 32 4.46 -4.67 -11.88
CA ALA A 32 3.23 -5.42 -11.61
C ALA A 32 2.13 -5.14 -12.64
N SER A 33 1.94 -3.88 -13.03
CA SER A 33 0.97 -3.50 -14.08
C SER A 33 1.27 -4.13 -15.44
N MET A 34 2.54 -4.36 -15.80
CA MET A 34 2.90 -5.05 -17.04
C MET A 34 2.47 -6.52 -17.07
N HIS A 35 2.15 -7.09 -15.91
CA HIS A 35 1.63 -8.45 -15.74
C HIS A 35 0.14 -8.47 -15.38
N ASP A 36 -0.58 -7.37 -15.62
CA ASP A 36 -2.01 -7.20 -15.31
C ASP A 36 -2.38 -7.44 -13.83
N ILE A 37 -1.42 -7.24 -12.93
CA ILE A 37 -1.64 -7.37 -11.48
C ILE A 37 -2.14 -6.03 -10.93
N ASN A 38 -3.30 -6.05 -10.27
CA ASN A 38 -3.79 -4.87 -9.57
C ASN A 38 -2.87 -4.55 -8.38
N VAL A 39 -2.56 -3.26 -8.20
CA VAL A 39 -1.69 -2.81 -7.12
C VAL A 39 -2.36 -1.81 -6.20
N ILE A 40 -2.02 -1.87 -4.92
CA ILE A 40 -2.38 -0.86 -3.92
C ILE A 40 -1.15 -0.50 -3.08
N GLY A 41 -1.05 0.74 -2.64
CA GLY A 41 -0.05 1.11 -1.63
C GLY A 41 -0.56 0.92 -0.21
N THR A 42 0.34 0.97 0.77
CA THR A 42 0.00 0.88 2.19
C THR A 42 -1.08 1.89 2.56
N LEU A 43 -0.92 3.16 2.17
CA LEU A 43 -1.88 4.22 2.53
C LEU A 43 -3.24 4.02 1.87
N GLY A 44 -3.28 3.70 0.58
CA GLY A 44 -4.51 3.41 -0.14
C GLY A 44 -5.27 2.22 0.48
N PHE A 45 -4.53 1.19 0.90
CA PHE A 45 -5.10 0.03 1.58
C PHE A 45 -5.71 0.41 2.92
N LEU A 46 -4.99 1.14 3.76
CA LEU A 46 -5.48 1.59 5.07
C LEU A 46 -6.72 2.48 4.92
N LYS A 47 -6.73 3.43 3.98
CA LYS A 47 -7.88 4.29 3.72
C LYS A 47 -9.09 3.48 3.25
N THR A 48 -8.87 2.52 2.35
CA THR A 48 -9.94 1.63 1.86
C THR A 48 -10.54 0.80 2.99
N MET A 49 -9.70 0.23 3.86
CA MET A 49 -10.17 -0.57 5.00
C MET A 49 -10.89 0.28 6.05
N HIS A 50 -10.46 1.53 6.24
CA HIS A 50 -11.17 2.48 7.09
C HIS A 50 -12.57 2.80 6.52
N LYS A 51 -12.68 3.14 5.23
CA LYS A 51 -13.96 3.39 4.56
C LYS A 51 -14.90 2.19 4.59
N LYS A 52 -14.35 0.97 4.59
CA LYS A 52 -15.11 -0.29 4.75
C LYS A 52 -15.47 -0.61 6.21
N GLY A 53 -15.16 0.27 7.17
CA GLY A 53 -15.41 0.07 8.60
C GLY A 53 -14.56 -1.02 9.27
N ARG A 54 -13.52 -1.53 8.58
CA ARG A 54 -12.63 -2.57 9.11
C ARG A 54 -11.55 -2.01 10.02
N ILE A 55 -11.15 -0.76 9.79
CA ILE A 55 -10.28 0.02 10.68
C ILE A 55 -11.13 1.10 11.32
N ARG A 56 -11.38 1.00 12.63
CA ARG A 56 -12.22 1.99 13.35
C ARG A 56 -11.48 3.31 13.60
N ASN A 57 -10.20 3.23 13.96
CA ASN A 57 -9.38 4.40 14.30
C ASN A 57 -8.17 4.49 13.36
N LEU A 58 -8.38 5.04 12.16
CA LEU A 58 -7.31 5.20 11.16
C LEU A 58 -6.19 6.09 11.69
N LYS A 59 -6.53 7.15 12.44
CA LYS A 59 -5.55 8.06 13.05
C LYS A 59 -4.54 7.31 13.91
N SER A 60 -4.99 6.46 14.83
CA SER A 60 -4.10 5.68 15.70
C SER A 60 -3.15 4.78 14.89
N VAL A 61 -3.65 4.13 13.85
CA VAL A 61 -2.83 3.26 12.99
C VAL A 61 -1.74 4.06 12.26
N LEU A 62 -2.09 5.25 11.73
CA LEU A 62 -1.12 6.12 11.07
C LEU A 62 -0.04 6.63 12.03
N GLU A 63 -0.42 7.01 13.26
CA GLU A 63 0.54 7.42 14.29
C GLU A 63 1.51 6.31 14.65
N ASP A 64 1.02 5.08 14.81
CA ASP A 64 1.88 3.94 15.14
C ASP A 64 2.82 3.61 13.99
N LEU A 65 2.36 3.69 12.73
CA LEU A 65 3.23 3.50 11.56
C LEU A 65 4.29 4.61 11.44
N LYS A 66 3.95 5.89 11.71
CA LYS A 66 4.92 6.98 11.76
C LYS A 66 6.02 6.70 12.78
N LYS A 67 5.68 6.18 13.97
CA LYS A 67 6.66 5.78 14.99
C LYS A 67 7.58 4.62 14.53
N GLN A 68 7.08 3.73 13.68
CA GLN A 68 7.87 2.64 13.10
C GLN A 68 8.68 3.08 11.86
N GLY A 69 8.65 4.36 11.49
CA GLY A 69 9.47 4.92 10.41
C GLY A 69 8.75 5.10 9.07
N LEU A 70 7.42 4.90 9.00
CA LEU A 70 6.68 5.25 7.80
C LEU A 70 6.68 6.78 7.61
N TRP A 71 7.31 7.23 6.53
CA TRP A 71 7.34 8.65 6.19
C TRP A 71 6.05 9.08 5.49
N MET A 72 5.50 10.20 5.96
CA MET A 72 4.33 10.84 5.37
C MET A 72 4.36 12.33 5.70
N ASN A 73 4.15 13.17 4.69
CA ASN A 73 4.02 14.60 4.91
C ASN A 73 2.65 14.95 5.53
N GLU A 74 2.54 16.14 6.10
CA GLU A 74 1.33 16.56 6.83
C GLU A 74 0.10 16.71 5.93
N ASP A 75 0.28 17.08 4.67
CA ASP A 75 -0.83 17.21 3.72
C ASP A 75 -1.45 15.85 3.40
N MET A 76 -0.62 14.84 3.15
CA MET A 76 -1.06 13.46 2.95
C MET A 76 -1.71 12.90 4.22
N TYR A 77 -1.16 13.22 5.39
CA TYR A 77 -1.74 12.79 6.67
C TYR A 77 -3.14 13.35 6.88
N LYS A 78 -3.36 14.64 6.58
CA LYS A 78 -4.70 15.25 6.64
C LYS A 78 -5.65 14.62 5.63
N LEU A 79 -5.22 14.47 4.38
CA LEU A 79 -6.00 13.82 3.32
C LEU A 79 -6.44 12.40 3.72
N MET A 80 -5.56 11.66 4.39
CA MET A 80 -5.87 10.32 4.89
C MET A 80 -6.99 10.32 5.95
N LEU A 81 -7.18 11.42 6.69
CA LEU A 81 -8.20 11.54 7.74
C LEU A 81 -9.50 12.22 7.27
N GLU A 82 -9.53 12.78 6.06
CA GLU A 82 -10.71 13.38 5.42
C GLU A 82 -11.61 12.32 4.76
N ASP A 83 -12.94 12.43 4.83
CA ASP A 83 -13.87 11.43 4.29
C ASP A 83 -13.98 11.41 2.76
#